data_AF-A0A7V0Y0E1-F1
#
_entry.id   AF-A0A7V0Y0E1-F1
#
_cell.length_a   1.000
_cell.length_b   1.000
_cell.length_c   1.000
_cell.angle_alpha   90.00
_cell.angle_beta   90.00
_cell.angle_gamma   90.00
#
_symmetry.space_group_name_H-M   'P 1'
#
loop_
_entity.id
_entity.type
_entity.pdbx_description
1 polymer ?
#
loop_
_entity_poly.entity_id
_entity_poly.type
_entity_poly.pdbx_seq_one_letter_code
_entity_poly.pdbx_strand_id
1 'polypeptide(L)' 'MNLPASIKKITTKVPTCRSDQKTSDVREYLLKNMAKFETVNYIYVLTRSNRLKGVISIQELFSRSPDSHI' A
#
# COMPACT_ATOMS: atom_id res chain seq x y z
N MET A 1 -18.00 23.28 3.18
CA MET A 1 -16.87 23.07 4.12
C MET A 1 -15.58 23.39 3.36
N ASN A 2 -14.83 24.42 3.76
CA ASN A 2 -13.55 24.75 3.11
C ASN A 2 -12.47 23.77 3.59
N LEU A 3 -12.12 22.80 2.75
CA LEU A 3 -11.02 21.88 3.04
C LEU A 3 -9.68 22.62 2.88
N PRO A 4 -8.72 22.44 3.80
CA PRO A 4 -7.39 23.05 3.69
C PRO A 4 -6.72 22.68 2.36
N ALA A 5 -5.91 23.60 1.82
CA ALA A 5 -5.28 23.46 0.50
C ALA A 5 -4.45 22.17 0.35
N SER A 6 -3.92 21.64 1.44
CA SER A 6 -3.20 20.36 1.51
C SER A 6 -4.06 19.17 1.10
N ILE A 7 -5.36 19.15 1.45
CA ILE A 7 -6.27 18.06 1.08
C ILE A 7 -6.53 18.01 -0.42
N LYS A 8 -6.49 19.16 -1.11
CA LYS A 8 -6.70 19.24 -2.56
C LYS A 8 -5.58 18.57 -3.38
N LYS A 9 -4.44 18.27 -2.75
CA LYS A 9 -3.29 17.59 -3.38
C LYS A 9 -3.14 16.14 -2.95
N ILE A 10 -4.06 15.60 -2.13
CA ILE A 10 -4.02 14.20 -1.69
C ILE A 10 -4.62 13.31 -2.77
N THR A 11 -3.96 12.19 -3.03
CA THR A 11 -4.45 11.14 -3.93
C THR A 11 -4.86 9.89 -3.16
N THR A 12 -5.93 9.24 -3.61
CA THR A 12 -6.34 7.93 -3.12
C THR A 12 -5.82 6.79 -4.00
N LYS A 13 -5.12 7.12 -5.10
CA LYS A 13 -4.53 6.16 -6.04
C LYS A 13 -3.19 5.64 -5.53
N VAL A 14 -3.20 5.07 -4.33
CA VAL A 14 -2.03 4.50 -3.66
C VAL A 14 -2.26 3.02 -3.37
N PRO A 15 -1.21 2.19 -3.40
CA PRO A 15 -1.36 0.79 -3.07
C PRO A 15 -1.59 0.61 -1.56
N THR A 16 -2.43 -0.37 -1.24
CA THR A 16 -2.71 -0.79 0.14
C THR A 16 -2.69 -2.31 0.23
N CYS A 17 -2.42 -2.84 1.41
CA CYS A 17 -2.49 -4.27 1.71
C CYS A 17 -2.96 -4.50 3.14
N ARG A 18 -3.18 -5.78 3.51
CA ARG A 18 -3.48 -6.21 4.87
C ARG A 18 -2.29 -6.92 5.48
N SER A 19 -2.15 -6.86 6.81
CA SER A 19 -1.09 -7.58 7.52
C SER A 19 -1.26 -9.10 7.52
N ASP A 20 -2.44 -9.62 7.16
CA ASP A 20 -2.69 -11.06 7.03
C ASP A 20 -2.47 -11.59 5.60
N GLN A 21 -2.02 -10.76 4.66
CA GLN A 21 -1.64 -11.21 3.31
C GLN A 21 -0.20 -11.71 3.27
N LYS A 22 0.05 -12.68 2.39
CA LYS A 22 1.42 -13.08 2.05
C LYS A 22 2.11 -12.00 1.22
N THR A 23 3.41 -11.91 1.38
CA THR A 23 4.27 -11.03 0.60
C THR A 23 4.15 -11.31 -0.90
N SER A 24 4.06 -12.59 -1.30
CA SER A 24 3.83 -13.00 -2.69
C SER A 24 2.59 -12.34 -3.31
N ASP A 25 1.49 -12.38 -2.57
CA ASP A 25 0.19 -11.94 -3.07
C ASP A 25 0.17 -10.42 -3.25
N VAL A 26 0.82 -9.70 -2.32
CA VAL A 26 0.97 -8.24 -2.41
C VAL A 26 1.88 -7.86 -3.57
N ARG A 27 2.99 -8.58 -3.82
CA ARG A 27 3.85 -8.32 -4.98
C ARG A 27 3.09 -8.52 -6.29
N GLU A 28 2.34 -9.61 -6.42
CA GLU A 28 1.56 -9.90 -7.62
C GLU A 28 0.47 -8.82 -7.84
N TYR A 29 -0.22 -8.42 -6.77
CA TYR A 29 -1.19 -7.34 -6.80
C TYR A 29 -0.57 -6.02 -7.31
N LEU A 30 0.60 -5.64 -6.80
CA LEU A 30 1.31 -4.44 -7.22
C LEU A 30 1.67 -4.50 -8.70
N LEU A 31 2.28 -5.60 -9.16
CA LEU A 31 2.70 -5.76 -10.55
C LEU A 31 1.50 -5.69 -11.50
N LYS A 32 0.38 -6.32 -11.16
CA LYS A 32 -0.85 -6.31 -11.98
C LYS A 32 -1.52 -4.93 -12.04
N ASN A 33 -1.32 -4.07 -11.05
CA ASN A 33 -2.06 -2.82 -10.90
C ASN A 33 -1.17 -1.57 -10.94
N MET A 34 0.13 -1.69 -11.19
CA MET A 34 1.11 -0.61 -11.05
C MET A 34 0.72 0.67 -11.82
N ALA A 35 0.21 0.53 -13.04
CA ALA A 35 -0.23 1.64 -13.88
C ALA A 35 -1.44 2.43 -13.32
N LYS A 36 -2.15 1.90 -12.32
CA LYS A 36 -3.30 2.56 -11.68
C LYS A 36 -2.90 3.44 -10.50
N PHE A 37 -1.69 3.28 -9.98
CA PHE A 37 -1.20 4.03 -8.83
C PHE A 37 -0.43 5.27 -9.27
N GLU A 38 -0.57 6.34 -8.50
CA GLU A 38 0.22 7.55 -8.68
C GLU A 38 1.66 7.36 -8.15
N THR A 39 1.83 6.49 -7.15
CA THR A 39 3.13 6.05 -6.67
C THR A 39 3.03 4.65 -6.07
N VAL A 40 4.13 3.89 -6.12
CA VAL A 40 4.25 2.56 -5.51
C VAL A 40 5.38 2.46 -4.49
N ASN A 41 6.07 3.57 -4.21
CA ASN A 41 7.24 3.58 -3.32
C ASN A 41 6.90 3.11 -1.90
N TYR A 42 5.67 3.39 -1.46
CA TYR A 42 5.14 3.03 -0.17
C TYR A 42 3.78 2.37 -0.31
N ILE A 43 3.58 1.29 0.45
CA ILE A 43 2.35 0.52 0.52
C ILE A 43 1.79 0.70 1.93
N TYR A 44 0.55 1.18 2.03
CA TYR A 44 -0.10 1.38 3.33
C TYR A 44 -0.72 0.07 3.81
N VAL A 45 -0.39 -0.34 5.03
CA VAL A 45 -0.91 -1.55 5.67
C VAL A 45 -2.16 -1.18 6.44
N LEU A 46 -3.28 -1.79 6.09
CA LEU A 46 -4.58 -1.54 6.70
C LEU A 46 -5.02 -2.70 7.60
N THR A 47 -5.68 -2.38 8.71
CA THR A 47 -6.43 -3.35 9.52
C THR A 47 -7.70 -3.78 8.80
N ARG A 48 -8.36 -4.88 9.22
CA ARG A 48 -9.64 -5.34 8.67
C ARG A 48 -10.75 -4.27 8.64
N SER A 49 -10.72 -3.34 9.58
CA SER A 49 -11.66 -2.20 9.68
C SER A 49 -11.22 -0.97 8.88
N ASN A 50 -10.32 -1.12 7.90
CA ASN A 50 -9.77 -0.05 7.05
C ASN A 50 -9.12 1.10 7.85
N ARG A 51 -8.44 0.77 8.96
CA ARG A 51 -7.60 1.73 9.69
C ARG A 51 -6.15 1.55 9.27
N LEU A 52 -5.41 2.66 9.18
CA LEU A 52 -3.97 2.61 8.94
C LEU A 52 -3.27 1.93 10.13
N LYS A 53 -2.55 0.84 9.86
CA LYS A 53 -1.73 0.10 10.83
C LYS A 53 -0.26 0.47 10.72
N GLY A 54 0.21 0.72 9.50
CA GLY A 54 1.61 1.02 9.22
C GLY A 54 1.88 1.24 7.74
N VAL A 55 3.16 1.31 7.37
CA VAL A 55 3.64 1.49 6.01
C VAL A 55 4.83 0.57 5.75
N ILE A 56 4.90 0.03 4.54
CA ILE A 56 6.04 -0.75 4.04
C ILE A 56 6.57 -0.08 2.78
N SER A 57 7.89 0.01 2.64
CA SER A 57 8.49 0.47 1.38
C SER A 57 8.49 -0.65 0.34
N ILE A 58 8.49 -0.29 -0.94
CA ILE A 58 8.62 -1.29 -2.03
C ILE A 58 9.94 -2.07 -1.91
N GLN A 59 11.03 -1.42 -1.50
CA GLN A 59 12.32 -2.08 -1.30
C GLN A 59 12.24 -3.16 -0.21
N GLU A 60 11.61 -2.83 0.92
CA GLU A 60 11.39 -3.77 2.01
C GLU A 60 10.48 -4.93 1.57
N LEU A 61 9.38 -4.63 0.88
CA LEU A 61 8.45 -5.64 0.38
C LEU A 61 9.15 -6.67 -0.51
N PHE A 62 10.04 -6.23 -1.41
CA PHE A 62 10.78 -7.12 -2.32
C PHE A 62 11.98 -7.81 -1.65
N SER A 63 12.44 -7.33 -0.50
CA SER A 63 13.50 -7.97 0.30
C SER A 63 13.00 -9.09 1.23
N ARG A 64 11.70 -9.12 1.53
CA ARG A 64 11.08 -10.15 2.39
C ARG A 64 10.99 -11.53 1.72
N SER A 65 10.79 -12.59 2.51
CA SER A 65 10.47 -13.91 1.95
C SER A 65 9.06 -13.91 1.33
N PRO A 66 8.83 -14.53 0.15
CA PRO A 66 7.50 -14.61 -0.47
C PRO A 66 6.41 -15.17 0.46
N ASP A 67 6.77 -16.14 1.30
CA ASP A 67 5.84 -16.83 2.21
C ASP A 67 5.62 -16.09 3.54
N SER A 68 6.38 -15.02 3.79
CA SER A 68 6.20 -14.19 4.98
C SER A 68 4.96 -13.30 4.85
N HIS A 69 4.33 -12.99 5.97
CA HIS A 69 3.20 -12.05 6.03
C HIS A 69 3.69 -10.59 6.10
N ILE A 70 2.79 -9.68 5.74
CA ILE A 70 2.99 -8.22 5.80
C ILE A 70 3.08 -7.70 7.24
#